data_AF-A0A0F9DH88-F1
#
_entry.id   AF-A0A0F9DH88-F1
#
_cell.length_a   1.000
_cell.length_b   1.000
_cell.length_c   1.000
_cell.angle_alpha   90.00
_cell.angle_beta   90.00
_cell.angle_gamma   90.00
#
_symmetry.space_group_name_H-M   'P 1'
#
loop_
_entity.id
_entity.type
_entity.pdbx_description
1 polymer ?
#
loop_
_entity_poly.entity_id
_entity_poly.type
_entity_poly.pdbx_seq_one_letter_code
_entity_poly.pdbx_strand_id
1 'polypeptide(L)'
;MDGSSNDLLNVPAGAGATTSATDVELRAWVEDVTGGRITGWTQISGGNRCRSWAVKLDGAGPAQAYLRYQPPRPPSAEPYTVWREARIYRAISQGAVSAPKIMAVHQHH
;
A
#
# COMPACT_ATOMS: atom_id res chain seq x y z
N MET A 1 -40.39 -38.04 14.97
CA MET A 1 -41.51 -37.09 15.01
C MET A 1 -41.48 -36.51 16.41
N ASP A 2 -40.98 -35.31 16.68
CA ASP A 2 -40.79 -34.10 15.87
C ASP A 2 -39.57 -33.36 16.46
N GLY A 3 -38.72 -32.72 15.67
CA GLY A 3 -39.01 -31.44 15.06
C GLY A 3 -37.89 -30.49 15.48
N SER A 4 -36.80 -30.49 14.72
CA SER A 4 -35.68 -29.58 14.87
C SER A 4 -36.13 -28.12 14.84
N SER A 5 -35.71 -27.33 15.84
CA SER A 5 -35.55 -25.89 15.68
C SER A 5 -34.18 -25.52 16.22
N ASN A 6 -33.23 -25.43 15.29
CA ASN A 6 -31.89 -24.92 15.53
C ASN A 6 -31.98 -23.42 15.29
N ASP A 7 -32.15 -22.64 16.36
CA ASP A 7 -32.22 -21.18 16.28
C ASP A 7 -30.82 -20.62 15.94
N LEU A 8 -30.69 -20.23 14.67
CA LEU A 8 -29.92 -19.08 14.17
C LEU A 8 -28.56 -18.82 14.82
N LEU A 9 -27.60 -19.71 14.54
CA LEU A 9 -26.21 -19.30 14.40
C LEU A 9 -25.94 -18.83 12.97
N ASN A 10 -25.27 -17.67 12.89
CA ASN A 10 -24.39 -17.26 11.81
C ASN A 10 -25.01 -16.57 10.58
N VAL A 11 -25.02 -15.23 10.58
CA VAL A 11 -24.29 -14.44 9.57
C VAL A 11 -23.88 -13.08 10.18
N PRO A 12 -22.57 -12.74 10.22
CA PRO A 12 -22.16 -11.39 9.89
C PRO A 12 -21.45 -11.40 8.53
N ALA A 13 -22.03 -10.63 7.62
CA ALA A 13 -21.49 -10.31 6.31
C ALA A 13 -20.16 -9.56 6.42
N GLY A 14 -19.21 -9.87 5.53
CA GLY A 14 -18.07 -9.00 5.24
C GLY A 14 -16.71 -9.70 5.33
N ALA A 15 -16.29 -10.31 4.22
CA ALA A 15 -14.93 -10.77 4.01
C ALA A 15 -13.91 -9.61 4.07
N GLY A 16 -12.79 -9.84 4.77
CA GLY A 16 -11.51 -9.17 4.51
C GLY A 16 -11.15 -7.96 5.38
N ALA A 17 -11.00 -8.13 6.69
CA ALA A 17 -10.19 -7.20 7.47
C ALA A 17 -8.70 -7.50 7.20
N THR A 18 -8.15 -7.03 6.09
CA THR A 18 -6.70 -7.11 5.85
C THR A 18 -6.01 -6.19 6.85
N THR A 19 -5.16 -6.74 7.71
CA THR A 19 -4.44 -5.95 8.73
C THR A 19 -3.50 -4.95 8.05
N SER A 20 -3.31 -3.78 8.68
CA SER A 20 -2.35 -2.80 8.17
C SER A 20 -0.92 -3.32 8.29
N ALA A 21 -0.13 -3.13 7.23
CA ALA A 21 1.31 -3.36 7.27
C ALA A 21 1.99 -2.47 8.34
N THR A 22 2.92 -3.10 9.04
CA THR A 22 3.82 -2.49 10.02
C THR A 22 4.97 -1.76 9.32
N ASP A 23 5.64 -0.85 10.03
CA ASP A 23 6.84 -0.18 9.51
C ASP A 23 7.95 -1.16 9.14
N VAL A 24 8.06 -2.28 9.85
CA VAL A 24 9.06 -3.34 9.56
C VAL A 24 8.78 -3.99 8.21
N GLU A 25 7.53 -4.38 7.95
CA GLU A 25 7.11 -4.98 6.68
C GLU A 25 7.29 -3.99 5.52
N LEU A 26 6.94 -2.72 5.72
CA LEU A 26 7.11 -1.69 4.70
C LEU A 26 8.60 -1.47 4.35
N ARG A 27 9.48 -1.44 5.36
CA ARG A 27 10.93 -1.30 5.14
C ARG A 27 11.50 -2.51 4.42
N ALA A 28 11.16 -3.72 4.86
CA ALA A 28 11.61 -4.95 4.24
C ALA A 28 11.22 -5.00 2.75
N TRP A 29 9.97 -4.62 2.43
CA TRP A 29 9.52 -4.55 1.05
C TRP A 29 10.30 -3.51 0.22
N VAL A 30 10.59 -2.34 0.79
CA VAL A 30 11.37 -1.31 0.09
C VAL A 30 12.80 -1.80 -0.19
N GLU A 31 13.47 -2.43 0.78
CA GLU A 31 14.82 -2.97 0.56
C GLU A 31 14.83 -4.06 -0.52
N ASP A 32 13.83 -4.95 -0.52
CA ASP A 32 13.66 -6.00 -1.52
C ASP A 32 13.51 -5.43 -2.94
N VAL A 33 12.56 -4.51 -3.15
CA VAL A 33 12.28 -3.98 -4.50
C VAL A 33 13.33 -3.00 -5.01
N THR A 34 14.12 -2.39 -4.13
CA THR A 34 15.18 -1.46 -4.51
C THR A 34 16.56 -2.11 -4.59
N GLY A 35 16.75 -3.28 -3.96
CA GLY A 35 18.06 -3.91 -3.78
C GLY A 35 19.03 -3.08 -2.93
N GLY A 36 18.55 -2.03 -2.27
CA GLY A 36 19.33 -1.11 -1.45
C GLY A 36 19.00 -1.25 0.04
N ARG A 37 19.94 -0.89 0.90
CA ARG A 37 19.75 -0.85 2.35
C ARG A 37 19.21 0.50 2.79
N ILE A 38 18.18 0.54 3.62
CA ILE A 38 17.63 1.79 4.15
C ILE A 38 18.59 2.40 5.17
N THR A 39 19.01 3.63 4.91
CA THR A 39 19.85 4.44 5.81
C THR A 39 19.09 5.61 6.42
N GLY A 40 17.91 5.93 5.89
CA GLY A 40 17.03 6.98 6.41
C GLY A 40 15.56 6.70 6.13
N TRP A 41 14.72 6.94 7.13
CA TRP A 41 13.28 6.70 7.07
C TRP A 41 12.55 7.85 7.76
N THR A 42 11.94 8.74 6.96
CA THR A 42 11.27 9.93 7.48
C THR A 42 9.85 9.98 6.96
N GLN A 43 8.88 9.88 7.87
CA GLN A 43 7.48 10.04 7.49
C GLN A 43 7.20 11.52 7.16
N ILE A 44 6.75 11.78 5.93
CA ILE A 44 6.45 13.14 5.44
C ILE A 44 4.98 13.49 5.67
N SER A 45 4.09 12.52 5.48
CA SER A 45 2.67 12.71 5.71
C SER A 45 2.05 11.49 6.39
N GLY A 46 1.10 11.75 7.28
CA GLY A 46 0.38 10.74 8.03
C GLY A 46 -1.08 11.11 8.17
N GLY A 47 -1.97 10.22 7.73
CA GLY A 47 -3.40 10.30 7.97
C GLY A 47 -4.07 8.96 7.71
N ASN A 48 -5.33 8.82 8.12
CA ASN A 48 -6.08 7.56 7.99
C ASN A 48 -6.25 7.08 6.54
N ARG A 49 -6.01 7.95 5.55
CA ARG A 49 -6.15 7.61 4.13
C ARG A 49 -4.86 7.08 3.54
N CYS A 50 -3.77 7.84 3.65
CA CYS A 50 -2.47 7.49 3.09
C CYS A 50 -1.36 7.97 4.03
N ARG A 51 -0.27 7.21 4.03
CA ARG A 51 0.98 7.54 4.70
C ARG A 51 2.10 7.58 3.66
N SER A 52 3.06 8.48 3.85
CA SER A 52 4.20 8.58 2.94
C SER A 52 5.51 8.80 3.66
N TRP A 53 6.59 8.28 3.08
CA TRP A 53 7.94 8.41 3.61
C TRP A 53 8.92 8.85 2.52
N ALA A 54 9.85 9.73 2.91
CA ALA A 54 11.13 9.84 2.21
C ALA A 54 12.08 8.77 2.75
N VAL A 55 12.65 8.02 1.81
CA VAL A 55 13.56 6.92 2.10
C VAL A 55 14.93 7.25 1.52
N LYS A 56 15.97 7.13 2.33
CA LYS A 56 17.37 7.16 1.88
C LYS A 56 17.89 5.74 1.82
N LEU A 57 18.58 5.41 0.73
CA LEU A 57 19.06 4.06 0.43
C LEU A 57 20.56 4.12 0.14
N ASP A 58 21.26 3.04 0.47
CA ASP A 58 22.63 2.78 0.07
C ASP A 58 22.70 1.49 -0.77
N GLY A 59 23.59 1.44 -1.76
CA GLY A 59 23.74 0.31 -2.70
C GLY A 59 23.63 0.70 -4.18
N ALA A 60 23.46 -0.31 -5.04
CA ALA A 60 23.43 -0.14 -6.50
C ALA A 60 22.13 0.49 -7.05
N GLY A 61 21.07 0.52 -6.23
CA GLY A 61 19.78 1.14 -6.54
C GLY A 61 19.80 2.67 -6.43
N PRO A 62 18.62 3.33 -6.47
CA PRO A 62 18.56 4.77 -6.28
C PRO A 62 18.91 5.16 -4.84
N ALA A 63 19.66 6.25 -4.67
CA ALA A 63 20.04 6.76 -3.35
C ALA A 63 18.84 7.31 -2.52
N GLN A 64 17.71 7.60 -3.19
CA GLN A 64 16.49 8.11 -2.55
C GLN A 64 15.25 7.51 -3.21
N ALA A 65 14.23 7.23 -2.40
CA ALA A 65 12.93 6.79 -2.86
C ALA A 65 11.81 7.48 -2.08
N TYR A 66 10.62 7.51 -2.67
CA TYR A 66 9.41 7.99 -2.02
C TYR A 66 8.39 6.86 -1.92
N LEU A 67 8.07 6.46 -0.70
CA LEU A 67 7.08 5.42 -0.44
C LEU A 67 5.72 6.05 -0.20
N ARG A 68 4.69 5.49 -0.85
CA ARG A 68 3.28 5.75 -0.51
C ARG A 68 2.63 4.44 -0.07
N TYR A 69 1.99 4.46 1.09
CA TYR A 69 1.22 3.35 1.63
C TYR A 69 -0.21 3.79 1.91
N GLN A 70 -1.15 2.96 1.47
CA GLN A 70 -2.55 3.09 1.85
C GLN A 70 -2.92 1.93 2.77
N PRO A 71 -3.25 2.19 4.04
CA PRO A 71 -3.84 1.17 4.91
C PRO A 71 -5.10 0.56 4.26
N PRO A 72 -5.35 -0.75 4.47
CA PRO A 72 -6.63 -1.36 4.12
C PRO A 72 -7.79 -0.53 4.67
N ARG A 73 -8.79 -0.28 3.83
CA ARG A 73 -9.99 0.48 4.19
C ARG A 73 -11.24 -0.37 4.00
N PRO A 74 -12.33 -0.07 4.74
CA PRO A 74 -13.61 -0.73 4.50
C PRO A 74 -14.06 -0.58 3.05
N PRO A 75 -14.84 -1.54 2.50
CA PRO A 75 -15.36 -1.50 1.13
C PRO A 75 -16.18 -0.24 0.79
N SER A 76 -16.69 0.46 1.81
CA SER A 76 -17.46 1.70 1.68
C SER A 76 -16.61 2.96 1.50
N ALA A 77 -15.28 2.88 1.59
CA ALA A 77 -14.40 4.02 1.37
C ALA A 77 -14.27 4.34 -0.14
N GLU A 78 -14.15 5.63 -0.49
CA GLU A 78 -14.00 6.09 -1.87
C GLU A 78 -12.91 5.31 -2.65
N PRO A 79 -13.14 5.04 -3.96
CA PRO A 79 -12.28 4.19 -4.78
C PRO A 79 -10.95 4.86 -5.20
N TYR A 80 -10.62 6.04 -4.67
CA TYR A 80 -9.34 6.68 -4.97
C TYR A 80 -8.22 6.04 -4.13
N THR A 81 -7.45 5.18 -4.78
CA THR A 81 -6.37 4.40 -4.18
C THR A 81 -5.00 4.80 -4.70
N VAL A 82 -3.93 4.55 -3.93
CA VAL A 82 -2.53 4.74 -4.37
C VAL A 82 -2.24 3.97 -5.67
N TRP A 83 -2.93 2.87 -5.90
CA TRP A 83 -2.89 2.14 -7.17
C TRP A 83 -3.39 2.95 -8.36
N ARG A 84 -4.47 3.71 -8.18
CA ARG A 84 -5.01 4.56 -9.23
C ARG A 84 -4.04 5.70 -9.55
N GLU A 85 -3.38 6.25 -8.53
CA GLU A 85 -2.29 7.22 -8.71
C GLU A 85 -1.12 6.62 -9.50
N ALA A 86 -0.66 5.42 -9.15
CA ALA A 86 0.43 4.74 -9.87
C ALA A 86 0.08 4.48 -11.35
N ARG A 87 -1.19 4.13 -11.64
CA ARG A 87 -1.68 3.98 -13.03
C ARG A 87 -1.65 5.31 -13.79
N ILE A 88 -2.01 6.42 -13.14
CA ILE A 88 -1.95 7.76 -13.72
C ILE A 88 -0.49 8.15 -14.02
N TYR A 89 0.42 7.95 -13.07
CA TYR A 89 1.84 8.25 -13.30
C TYR A 89 2.45 7.43 -14.44
N ARG A 90 2.09 6.14 -14.55
CA ARG A 90 2.51 5.31 -15.69
C ARG A 90 2.00 5.88 -17.02
N ALA A 91 0.72 6.26 -17.10
CA ALA A 91 0.15 6.84 -18.31
C ALA A 91 0.80 8.18 -18.69
N ILE A 92 1.08 9.05 -17.71
CA ILE A 92 1.72 10.35 -17.95
C ILE A 92 3.20 10.20 -18.33
N SER A 93 3.91 9.22 -17.76
CA SER A 93 5.33 8.97 -18.06
C SER A 93 5.61 8.60 -19.52
N GLN A 94 4.57 8.23 -20.28
CA GLN A 94 4.66 7.96 -21.71
C GLN A 94 4.48 9.22 -22.58
N GLY A 95 4.15 10.37 -21.97
CA GLY A 95 3.98 11.66 -22.64
C GLY A 95 5.19 12.58 -22.50
N ALA A 96 5.03 13.83 -22.96
CA ALA A 96 6.08 14.85 -22.91
C ALA A 96 6.29 15.52 -21.53
N VAL A 97 5.60 15.03 -20.48
CA VAL A 97 5.63 15.61 -19.14
C VAL A 97 6.56 14.79 -18.25
N SER A 98 7.48 15.47 -17.56
CA SER A 98 8.33 14.83 -16.56
C SER A 98 7.48 14.31 -15.39
N ALA A 99 7.42 12.98 -15.26
CA ALA A 99 6.68 12.30 -14.20
C ALA A 99 7.63 11.49 -13.31
N PRO A 100 7.30 11.30 -12.02
CA PRO A 100 8.08 10.42 -11.15
C PRO A 100 8.18 9.01 -11.73
N LYS A 101 9.39 8.44 -11.74
CA LYS A 101 9.60 7.06 -12.15
C LYS A 101 9.00 6.12 -11.08
N ILE A 102 8.03 5.31 -11.49
CA ILE A 102 7.49 4.25 -10.63
C ILE A 102 8.48 3.09 -10.59
N MET A 103 9.02 2.79 -9.41
CA MET A 103 9.94 1.66 -9.22
C MET A 103 9.19 0.35 -9.04
N ALA A 104 8.22 0.31 -8.13
CA ALA A 104 7.45 -0.88 -7.82
C ALA A 104 6.04 -0.48 -7.34
N VAL A 105 5.10 -1.41 -7.46
CA VAL A 105 3.75 -1.33 -6.89
C VAL A 105 3.47 -2.68 -6.26
N HIS A 106 3.08 -2.71 -4.99
CA HIS A 106 2.74 -3.96 -4.32
C HIS A 106 1.48 -4.55 -4.95
N GLN A 107 1.39 -5.88 -5.10
CA GLN A 107 0.27 -6.52 -5.83
C GLN A 107 -1.04 -6.61 -5.04
N HIS A 108 -1.01 -6.31 -3.74
CA HIS A 108 -2.17 -6.46 -2.84
C HIS A 108 -2.38 -5.30 -1.85
N HIS A 109 -1.53 -4.27 -1.87
CA HIS A 109 -1.55 -3.15 -0.91
C HIS A 109 -1.28 -1.81 -1.60
#